data_AF-A0A7W1P401-F1
#
_entry.id   AF-A0A7W1P401-F1
#
_cell.length_a   1.000
_cell.length_b   1.000
_cell.length_c   1.000
_cell.angle_alpha   90.00
_cell.angle_beta   90.00
_cell.angle_gamma   90.00
#
_symmetry.space_group_name_H-M   'P 1'
#
loop_
_entity.id
_entity.type
_entity.pdbx_description
1 polymer ?
#
loop_
_entity_poly.entity_id
_entity_poly.type
_entity_poly.pdbx_seq_one_letter_code
_entity_poly.pdbx_strand_id
1 'polypeptide(L)'
;MRHRFICHYSAAVALALFFCFLSAVHAAGEKRLIAEKDLFDFVWIGDVQVSPDGGLAAFVRVTTNEKKEGYDTSIWVVQTDGSEQPRQLTTGKHDAGARWSPDGKFLVFLRALEKDGKAEPAQLCMLPIGGGDSFVFTDMPKGAGDPKWSPDGRTIAFTSSSNPEDLAKQEKKKQKEEELRKVASASGAPAADIPTAAAPHNPANQTPVTTLSAKDNVNERESDVHVITRAVYRSNDEGYLDPKRPQHLWLVSAPRAADEKTQPR
;
A
#
# COMPACT_ATOMS: atom_id res chain seq x y z
N MET A 1 -5.81 -13.40 85.84
CA MET A 1 -5.21 -14.42 84.95
C MET A 1 -5.07 -13.83 83.56
N ARG A 2 -3.83 -13.50 83.20
CA ARG A 2 -3.39 -12.98 81.88
C ARG A 2 -2.99 -14.16 80.98
N HIS A 3 -2.87 -13.88 79.68
CA HIS A 3 -2.27 -14.71 78.61
C HIS A 3 -3.21 -15.59 77.79
N ARG A 4 -3.79 -14.98 76.76
CA ARG A 4 -4.09 -15.56 75.43
C ARG A 4 -4.60 -14.40 74.61
N PHE A 5 -3.95 -14.04 73.50
CA PHE A 5 -4.49 -13.31 72.32
C PHE A 5 -3.40 -12.67 71.45
N ILE A 6 -2.15 -12.56 71.92
CA ILE A 6 -1.10 -11.85 71.15
C ILE A 6 -0.43 -12.74 70.08
N CYS A 7 -0.61 -14.06 70.09
CA CYS A 7 0.19 -14.95 69.24
C CYS A 7 -0.38 -15.24 67.82
N HIS A 8 -1.62 -14.85 67.52
CA HIS A 8 -2.26 -15.19 66.22
C HIS A 8 -2.20 -14.07 65.16
N TYR A 9 -2.01 -12.82 65.58
CA TYR A 9 -1.92 -11.69 64.63
C TYR A 9 -0.55 -11.59 63.94
N SER A 10 0.51 -12.03 64.61
CA SER A 10 1.88 -11.92 64.07
C SER A 10 2.15 -12.91 62.91
N ALA A 11 1.48 -14.06 62.90
CA ALA A 11 1.60 -15.05 61.84
C ALA A 11 0.80 -14.66 60.58
N ALA A 12 -0.38 -14.05 60.74
CA ALA A 12 -1.22 -13.61 59.62
C ALA A 12 -0.64 -12.42 58.86
N VAL A 13 0.00 -11.47 59.54
CA VAL A 13 0.68 -10.33 58.92
C VAL A 13 1.96 -10.77 58.20
N ALA A 14 2.71 -11.73 58.76
CA ALA A 14 3.87 -12.31 58.10
C ALA A 14 3.51 -13.13 56.85
N LEU A 15 2.38 -13.85 56.86
CA LEU A 15 1.90 -14.61 55.72
C LEU A 15 1.37 -13.70 54.59
N ALA A 16 0.70 -12.59 54.93
CA ALA A 16 0.25 -11.60 53.95
C ALA A 16 1.40 -10.82 53.29
N LEU A 17 2.45 -10.50 54.05
CA LEU A 17 3.67 -9.89 53.49
C LEU A 17 4.50 -10.87 52.65
N PHE A 18 4.47 -12.16 52.97
CA PHE A 18 5.08 -13.21 52.13
C PHE A 18 4.31 -13.41 50.83
N PHE A 19 2.97 -13.29 50.85
CA PHE A 19 2.13 -13.36 49.65
C PHE A 19 2.28 -12.11 48.76
N CYS A 20 2.47 -10.92 49.35
CA CYS A 20 2.72 -9.69 48.59
C CYS A 20 4.12 -9.64 47.95
N PHE A 21 5.12 -10.34 48.49
CA PHE A 21 6.47 -10.40 47.88
C PHE A 21 6.58 -11.38 46.71
N LEU A 22 5.71 -12.40 46.64
CA LEU A 22 5.75 -13.39 45.55
C LEU A 22 5.08 -12.92 44.24
N SER A 23 4.25 -11.88 44.29
CA SER A 23 3.58 -11.34 43.09
C SER A 23 4.41 -10.32 42.31
N ALA A 24 5.53 -9.84 42.85
CA ALA A 24 6.32 -8.77 42.24
C ALA A 24 7.40 -9.21 41.24
N VAL A 25 7.61 -10.52 41.03
CA VAL A 25 8.73 -11.03 40.22
C VAL A 25 8.38 -11.27 38.74
N HIS A 26 7.11 -11.20 38.33
CA HIS A 26 6.70 -11.62 36.97
C HIS A 26 6.66 -10.52 35.90
N ALA A 27 7.21 -9.33 36.13
CA ALA A 27 7.18 -8.23 35.15
C ALA A 27 8.56 -7.81 34.61
N ALA A 28 9.59 -8.64 34.77
CA ALA A 28 10.80 -8.50 33.98
C ALA A 28 10.62 -9.36 32.72
N GLY A 29 10.08 -8.77 31.64
CA GLY A 29 10.08 -9.39 30.33
C GLY A 29 11.50 -9.81 29.99
N GLU A 30 11.74 -11.12 29.92
CA GLU A 30 13.06 -11.67 29.63
C GLU A 30 13.52 -11.15 28.28
N LYS A 31 14.65 -10.42 28.26
CA LYS A 31 15.22 -9.91 27.00
C LYS A 31 15.65 -11.12 26.17
N ARG A 32 14.81 -11.52 25.22
CA ARG A 32 15.09 -12.64 24.31
C ARG A 32 15.83 -12.15 23.07
N LEU A 33 16.59 -13.05 22.44
CA LEU A 33 17.20 -12.80 21.13
C LEU A 33 16.12 -12.63 20.05
N ILE A 34 16.43 -11.84 19.03
CA ILE A 34 15.61 -11.73 17.82
C ILE A 34 15.53 -13.12 17.18
N ALA A 35 14.30 -13.58 16.95
CA ALA A 35 13.98 -14.78 16.21
C ALA A 35 13.48 -14.41 14.80
N GLU A 36 13.48 -15.37 13.88
CA GLU A 36 12.97 -15.19 12.51
C GLU A 36 11.56 -14.58 12.49
N LYS A 37 10.68 -15.01 13.41
CA LYS A 37 9.31 -14.51 13.49
C LYS A 37 9.21 -13.01 13.79
N ASP A 38 10.21 -12.43 14.46
CA ASP A 38 10.23 -11.00 14.78
C ASP A 38 10.40 -10.16 13.50
N LEU A 39 10.89 -10.76 12.39
CA LEU A 39 10.97 -10.09 11.09
C LEU A 39 9.59 -9.56 10.63
N PHE A 40 8.51 -10.27 10.97
CA PHE A 40 7.15 -9.89 10.59
C PHE A 40 6.57 -8.76 11.46
N ASP A 41 7.21 -8.44 12.58
CA ASP A 41 6.79 -7.37 13.49
C ASP A 41 7.55 -6.06 13.23
N PHE A 42 8.50 -6.05 12.27
CA PHE A 42 9.20 -4.82 11.89
C PHE A 42 8.25 -3.83 11.24
N VAL A 43 8.37 -2.58 11.69
CA VAL A 43 7.72 -1.43 11.09
C VAL A 43 8.81 -0.56 10.48
N TRP A 44 8.76 -0.34 9.17
CA TRP A 44 9.63 0.63 8.51
C TRP A 44 8.91 1.94 8.31
N ILE A 45 9.66 3.03 8.52
CA ILE A 45 9.22 4.38 8.22
C ILE A 45 10.05 4.89 7.05
N GLY A 46 9.38 5.44 6.03
CA GLY A 46 10.03 5.98 4.84
C GLY A 46 9.32 7.23 4.32
N ASP A 47 9.96 7.89 3.35
CA ASP A 47 9.41 9.05 2.62
C ASP A 47 8.78 10.11 3.53
N VAL A 48 9.55 10.59 4.51
CA VAL A 48 9.10 11.63 5.45
C VAL A 48 9.05 12.99 4.75
N GLN A 49 7.94 13.69 4.90
CA GLN A 49 7.67 15.00 4.30
C GLN A 49 7.09 15.96 5.34
N VAL A 50 7.77 17.07 5.57
CA VAL A 50 7.32 18.13 6.47
C VAL A 50 6.33 19.03 5.74
N SER A 51 5.25 19.45 6.40
CA SER A 51 4.27 20.39 5.87
C SER A 51 4.89 21.77 5.62
N PRO A 52 4.34 22.60 4.72
CA PRO A 52 4.92 23.90 4.39
C PRO A 52 5.08 24.85 5.58
N ASP A 53 4.20 24.75 6.58
CA ASP A 53 4.24 25.51 7.83
C ASP A 53 5.16 24.90 8.90
N GLY A 54 5.70 23.70 8.65
CA GLY A 54 6.60 23.00 9.58
C GLY A 54 5.91 22.26 10.72
N GLY A 55 4.57 22.37 10.87
CA GLY A 55 3.86 21.82 12.03
C GLY A 55 3.65 20.30 11.98
N LEU A 56 3.54 19.73 10.79
CA LEU A 56 3.24 18.32 10.59
C LEU A 56 4.34 17.62 9.78
N ALA A 57 4.56 16.34 10.07
CA ALA A 57 5.34 15.44 9.24
C ALA A 57 4.45 14.28 8.77
N ALA A 58 4.24 14.18 7.46
CA ALA A 58 3.65 13.02 6.82
C ALA A 58 4.75 11.98 6.52
N PHE A 59 4.45 10.70 6.66
CA PHE A 59 5.40 9.63 6.36
C PHE A 59 4.69 8.36 5.94
N VAL A 60 5.41 7.49 5.24
CA VAL A 60 4.92 6.15 4.87
C VAL A 60 5.31 5.18 5.97
N ARG A 61 4.31 4.46 6.48
CA ARG A 61 4.49 3.33 7.39
C ARG A 61 4.34 2.04 6.60
N VAL A 62 5.33 1.16 6.70
CA VAL A 62 5.37 -0.14 6.04
C VAL A 62 5.28 -1.23 7.11
N THR A 63 4.36 -2.17 6.93
CA THR A 63 4.17 -3.33 7.80
C THR A 63 4.04 -4.59 6.97
N THR A 64 4.46 -5.75 7.49
CA THR A 64 4.13 -7.03 6.85
C THR A 64 2.62 -7.19 6.75
N ASN A 65 2.13 -7.63 5.59
CA ASN A 65 0.71 -7.89 5.38
C ASN A 65 0.24 -9.12 6.20
N GLU A 66 -1.08 -9.25 6.38
CA GLU A 66 -1.67 -10.32 7.22
C GLU A 66 -1.27 -11.73 6.76
N LYS A 67 -1.08 -11.92 5.44
CA LYS A 67 -0.69 -13.21 4.84
C LYS A 67 0.80 -13.51 4.99
N LYS A 68 1.62 -12.54 5.41
CA LYS A 68 3.09 -12.63 5.50
C LYS A 68 3.77 -12.96 4.17
N GLU A 69 3.19 -12.49 3.07
CA GLU A 69 3.68 -12.69 1.70
C GLU A 69 4.21 -11.39 1.07
N GLY A 70 4.07 -10.26 1.77
CA GLY A 70 4.47 -8.94 1.29
C GLY A 70 4.27 -7.86 2.35
N TYR A 71 4.17 -6.62 1.90
CA TYR A 71 4.03 -5.45 2.77
C TYR A 71 2.79 -4.64 2.40
N ASP A 72 2.14 -4.10 3.42
CA ASP A 72 1.14 -3.05 3.29
C ASP A 72 1.81 -1.70 3.61
N THR A 73 1.45 -0.66 2.86
CA THR A 73 1.89 0.71 3.09
C THR A 73 0.71 1.64 3.30
N SER A 74 0.84 2.51 4.31
CA SER A 74 -0.15 3.55 4.60
C SER A 74 0.53 4.86 4.96
N ILE A 75 -0.14 5.98 4.72
CA ILE A 75 0.37 7.30 5.06
C ILE A 75 -0.10 7.66 6.47
N TRP A 76 0.85 8.14 7.26
CA TRP A 76 0.67 8.58 8.64
C TRP A 76 1.12 10.03 8.78
N VAL A 77 0.65 10.70 9.83
CA VAL A 77 1.07 12.05 10.18
C VAL A 77 1.35 12.16 11.68
N VAL A 78 2.28 13.03 12.03
CA VAL A 78 2.61 13.39 13.42
C VAL A 78 2.91 14.89 13.52
N GLN A 79 2.67 15.48 14.69
CA GLN A 79 3.15 16.83 15.01
C GLN A 79 4.68 16.82 15.12
N THR A 80 5.34 17.80 14.52
CA THR A 80 6.81 17.87 14.51
C THR A 80 7.41 18.22 15.87
N ASP A 81 6.61 18.80 16.76
CA ASP A 81 6.99 19.11 18.15
C ASP A 81 6.87 17.89 19.10
N GLY A 82 6.33 16.77 18.63
CA GLY A 82 6.14 15.55 19.41
C GLY A 82 5.00 15.63 20.44
N SER A 83 4.12 16.62 20.35
CA SER A 83 3.00 16.82 21.28
C SER A 83 1.93 15.73 21.20
N GLU A 84 1.79 15.07 20.04
CA GLU A 84 0.78 14.05 19.78
C GLU A 84 1.39 12.76 19.21
N GLN A 85 0.72 11.62 19.45
CA GLN A 85 1.09 10.36 18.82
C GLN A 85 0.79 10.40 17.31
N PRO A 86 1.58 9.70 16.49
CA PRO A 86 1.27 9.57 15.07
C PRO A 86 -0.11 8.95 14.84
N ARG A 87 -0.84 9.47 13.84
CA ARG A 87 -2.13 8.94 13.42
C ARG A 87 -2.13 8.58 11.95
N GLN A 88 -2.89 7.54 11.60
CA GLN A 88 -3.06 7.11 10.23
C GLN A 88 -3.92 8.11 9.45
N LEU A 89 -3.48 8.48 8.24
CA LEU A 89 -4.22 9.36 7.33
C LEU A 89 -4.97 8.61 6.25
N THR A 90 -4.46 7.46 5.82
CA THR A 90 -5.06 6.71 4.72
C THR A 90 -5.34 5.26 5.08
N THR A 91 -6.38 4.69 4.48
CA THR A 91 -6.84 3.32 4.75
C THR A 91 -6.47 2.32 3.64
N GLY A 92 -5.79 2.77 2.57
CA GLY A 92 -5.32 1.89 1.50
C GLY A 92 -4.13 1.04 1.92
N LYS A 93 -3.92 -0.08 1.21
CA LYS A 93 -2.84 -1.04 1.46
C LYS A 93 -1.56 -0.78 0.68
N HIS A 94 -1.61 0.10 -0.32
CA HIS A 94 -0.48 0.44 -1.20
C HIS A 94 -0.41 1.95 -1.40
N ASP A 95 -0.48 2.68 -0.29
CA ASP A 95 -0.41 4.15 -0.29
C ASP A 95 1.02 4.62 -0.03
N ALA A 96 1.55 5.49 -0.90
CA ALA A 96 2.94 5.97 -0.82
C ALA A 96 3.13 7.32 -1.55
N GLY A 97 4.36 7.87 -1.52
CA GLY A 97 4.73 9.02 -2.35
C GLY A 97 4.00 10.32 -2.00
N ALA A 98 3.70 10.54 -0.71
CA ALA A 98 2.88 11.65 -0.25
C ALA A 98 3.60 13.00 -0.47
N ARG A 99 2.93 14.04 -1.00
CA ARG A 99 3.50 15.38 -1.16
C ARG A 99 2.50 16.45 -0.76
N TRP A 100 2.92 17.33 0.14
CA TRP A 100 2.11 18.46 0.59
C TRP A 100 1.88 19.44 -0.55
N SER A 101 0.65 19.95 -0.66
CA SER A 101 0.37 21.12 -1.47
C SER A 101 1.12 22.34 -0.88
N PRO A 102 1.51 23.33 -1.70
CA PRO A 102 2.21 24.52 -1.20
C PRO A 102 1.44 25.32 -0.15
N ASP A 103 0.10 25.23 -0.17
CA ASP A 103 -0.80 25.85 0.81
C ASP A 103 -1.02 25.00 2.08
N GLY A 104 -0.44 23.79 2.15
CA GLY A 104 -0.57 22.86 3.28
C GLY A 104 -1.94 22.21 3.46
N LYS A 105 -2.91 22.50 2.58
CA LYS A 105 -4.30 22.05 2.75
C LYS A 105 -4.56 20.64 2.22
N PHE A 106 -3.69 20.13 1.37
CA PHE A 106 -3.85 18.84 0.68
C PHE A 106 -2.55 18.03 0.71
N LEU A 107 -2.71 16.71 0.64
CA LEU A 107 -1.67 15.76 0.26
C LEU A 107 -2.06 15.11 -1.07
N VAL A 108 -1.17 15.17 -2.07
CA VAL A 108 -1.24 14.23 -3.21
C VAL A 108 -0.43 12.99 -2.85
N PHE A 109 -0.91 11.81 -3.23
CA PHE A 109 -0.20 10.56 -2.99
C PHE A 109 -0.55 9.51 -4.04
N LEU A 110 0.22 8.42 -4.07
CA LEU A 110 -0.01 7.27 -4.93
C LEU A 110 -0.81 6.22 -4.18
N ARG A 111 -1.81 5.63 -4.85
CA ARG A 111 -2.56 4.47 -4.36
C ARG A 111 -2.68 3.42 -5.44
N ALA A 112 -2.25 2.19 -5.14
CA ALA A 112 -2.62 1.02 -5.92
C ALA A 112 -3.80 0.29 -5.25
N LEU A 113 -4.86 0.03 -6.01
CA LEU A 113 -5.96 -0.82 -5.56
C LEU A 113 -5.60 -2.28 -5.77
N GLU A 114 -6.14 -3.17 -4.94
CA GLU A 114 -6.03 -4.61 -5.19
C GLU A 114 -7.27 -5.13 -5.89
N LYS A 115 -7.05 -5.91 -6.94
CA LYS A 115 -8.09 -6.67 -7.63
C LYS A 115 -7.62 -8.11 -7.81
N ASP A 116 -8.43 -9.06 -7.38
CA ASP A 116 -8.13 -10.49 -7.46
C ASP A 116 -6.75 -10.87 -6.85
N GLY A 117 -6.36 -10.18 -5.76
CA GLY A 117 -5.10 -10.39 -5.07
C GLY A 117 -3.86 -9.82 -5.77
N LYS A 118 -4.03 -8.98 -6.79
CA LYS A 118 -2.94 -8.29 -7.49
C LYS A 118 -3.12 -6.77 -7.36
N ALA A 119 -2.01 -6.07 -7.14
CA ALA A 119 -1.99 -4.62 -7.19
C ALA A 119 -2.20 -4.13 -8.63
N GLU A 120 -3.20 -3.28 -8.81
CA GLU A 120 -3.41 -2.51 -10.03
C GLU A 120 -2.39 -1.37 -10.14
N PRO A 121 -2.17 -0.80 -11.34
CA PRO A 121 -1.27 0.34 -11.50
C PRO A 121 -1.66 1.51 -10.58
N ALA A 122 -0.69 2.02 -9.83
CA ALA A 122 -0.92 3.10 -8.87
C ALA A 122 -1.47 4.36 -9.57
N GLN A 123 -2.40 5.04 -8.91
CA GLN A 123 -3.00 6.29 -9.40
C GLN A 123 -2.76 7.42 -8.40
N LEU A 124 -2.84 8.66 -8.88
CA LEU A 124 -2.81 9.82 -8.00
C LEU A 124 -4.14 9.96 -7.26
N CYS A 125 -4.02 10.13 -5.95
CA CYS A 125 -5.09 10.45 -5.03
C CYS A 125 -4.82 11.79 -4.37
N MET A 126 -5.90 12.51 -4.07
CA MET A 126 -5.88 13.74 -3.30
C MET A 126 -6.49 13.47 -1.92
N LEU A 127 -5.88 13.98 -0.87
CA LEU A 127 -6.38 13.90 0.51
C LEU A 127 -6.45 15.33 1.11
N PRO A 128 -7.64 15.83 1.47
CA PRO A 128 -7.78 17.07 2.22
C PRO A 128 -7.35 16.89 3.69
N ILE A 129 -6.51 17.79 4.19
CA ILE A 129 -5.94 17.68 5.55
C ILE A 129 -6.92 18.13 6.63
N GLY A 130 -7.82 19.06 6.29
CA GLY A 130 -8.90 19.52 7.17
C GLY A 130 -10.01 18.48 7.42
N GLY A 131 -9.91 17.29 6.82
CA GLY A 131 -10.89 16.21 6.94
C GLY A 131 -11.60 15.89 5.61
N GLY A 132 -12.32 14.77 5.60
CA GLY A 132 -12.96 14.19 4.41
C GLY A 132 -12.18 13.00 3.86
N ASP A 133 -12.80 12.29 2.91
CA ASP A 133 -12.21 11.12 2.28
C ASP A 133 -11.22 11.51 1.16
N SER A 134 -10.18 10.70 0.99
CA SER A 134 -9.31 10.80 -0.18
C SER A 134 -10.07 10.42 -1.46
N PHE A 135 -9.75 11.05 -2.58
CA PHE A 135 -10.34 10.72 -3.89
C PHE A 135 -9.26 10.53 -4.97
N VAL A 136 -9.48 9.56 -5.84
CA VAL A 136 -8.64 9.30 -7.03
C VAL A 136 -9.03 10.29 -8.11
N PHE A 137 -8.04 10.90 -8.79
CA PHE A 137 -8.31 11.86 -9.88
C PHE A 137 -7.54 11.58 -11.17
N THR A 138 -6.76 10.49 -11.21
CA THR A 138 -6.15 9.99 -12.44
C THR A 138 -6.62 8.58 -12.76
N ASP A 139 -6.57 8.23 -14.04
CA ASP A 139 -6.81 6.88 -14.54
C ASP A 139 -5.85 6.59 -15.68
N MET A 140 -4.57 6.46 -15.35
CA MET A 140 -3.49 6.20 -16.29
C MET A 140 -3.37 4.70 -16.56
N PRO A 141 -3.37 4.25 -17.84
CA PRO A 141 -3.32 2.83 -18.21
C PRO A 141 -2.17 2.03 -17.56
N LYS A 142 -1.01 2.66 -17.40
CA LYS A 142 0.19 2.07 -16.79
C LYS A 142 0.54 2.72 -15.45
N GLY A 143 -0.41 3.40 -14.82
CA GLY A 143 -0.24 4.06 -13.54
C GLY A 143 0.44 5.42 -13.63
N ALA A 144 0.44 6.13 -12.51
CA ALA A 144 1.14 7.37 -12.27
C ALA A 144 2.24 7.15 -11.21
N GLY A 145 3.25 8.02 -11.21
CA GLY A 145 4.37 7.99 -10.28
C GLY A 145 4.88 9.38 -9.94
N ASP A 146 5.67 9.48 -8.88
CA ASP A 146 6.47 10.65 -8.51
C ASP A 146 5.79 12.03 -8.63
N PRO A 147 4.62 12.24 -7.99
CA PRO A 147 3.94 13.51 -8.10
C PRO A 147 4.77 14.66 -7.51
N LYS A 148 4.66 15.84 -8.12
CA LYS A 148 5.26 17.11 -7.67
C LYS A 148 4.30 18.26 -7.93
N TRP A 149 4.08 19.08 -6.91
CA TRP A 149 3.26 20.28 -7.03
C TRP A 149 4.00 21.40 -7.75
N SER A 150 3.27 22.17 -8.56
CA SER A 150 3.72 23.50 -8.97
C SER A 150 3.78 24.42 -7.75
N PRO A 151 4.68 25.43 -7.72
CA PRO A 151 4.80 26.34 -6.58
C PRO A 151 3.51 27.12 -6.25
N ASP A 152 2.66 27.36 -7.25
CA ASP A 152 1.35 28.01 -7.10
C ASP A 152 0.22 27.06 -6.65
N GLY A 153 0.50 25.75 -6.55
CA GLY A 153 -0.44 24.73 -6.13
C GLY A 153 -1.59 24.45 -7.11
N ARG A 154 -1.47 24.87 -8.37
CA ARG A 154 -2.51 24.68 -9.40
C ARG A 154 -2.30 23.47 -10.29
N THR A 155 -1.08 22.94 -10.34
CA THR A 155 -0.71 21.86 -11.26
C THR A 155 0.11 20.83 -10.52
N ILE A 156 -0.02 19.57 -10.92
CA ILE A 156 0.81 18.46 -10.47
C ILE A 156 1.51 17.89 -11.69
N ALA A 157 2.83 17.82 -11.62
CA ALA A 157 3.65 17.07 -12.55
C ALA A 157 3.84 15.64 -12.00
N PHE A 158 3.83 14.63 -12.86
CA PHE A 158 3.99 13.24 -12.46
C PHE A 158 4.56 12.40 -13.61
N THR A 159 5.08 11.21 -13.29
CA THR A 159 5.65 10.28 -14.27
C THR A 159 4.64 9.19 -14.64
N SER A 160 4.68 8.70 -15.89
CA SER A 160 3.93 7.52 -16.31
C SER A 160 4.56 6.88 -17.54
N SER A 161 4.55 5.55 -17.62
CA SER A 161 4.89 4.81 -18.85
C SER A 161 3.77 4.78 -19.89
N SER A 162 2.61 5.38 -19.58
CA SER A 162 1.48 5.45 -20.51
C SER A 162 1.82 6.40 -21.64
N ASN A 163 1.43 6.03 -22.86
CA ASN A 163 1.53 6.89 -24.03
C ASN A 163 0.13 7.27 -24.55
N PRO A 164 0.01 8.20 -25.53
CA PRO A 164 -1.27 8.57 -26.10
C PRO A 164 -2.07 7.41 -26.71
N GLU A 165 -1.40 6.38 -27.25
CA GLU A 165 -2.07 5.21 -27.82
C GLU A 165 -2.73 4.34 -26.73
N ASP A 166 -2.05 4.16 -25.58
CA ASP A 166 -2.57 3.45 -24.43
C ASP A 166 -3.85 4.13 -23.91
N LEU A 167 -3.85 5.47 -23.81
CA LEU A 167 -5.00 6.26 -23.41
C LEU A 167 -6.16 6.13 -24.41
N ALA A 168 -5.87 6.22 -25.71
CA ALA A 168 -6.88 6.05 -26.75
C ALA A 168 -7.50 4.64 -26.73
N LYS A 169 -6.70 3.61 -26.45
CA LYS A 169 -7.18 2.22 -26.32
C LYS A 169 -8.06 2.05 -25.09
N GLN A 170 -7.67 2.65 -23.96
CA GLN A 170 -8.46 2.62 -22.73
C GLN A 170 -9.82 3.31 -22.93
N GLU A 171 -9.84 4.47 -23.59
CA GLU A 171 -11.07 5.22 -23.88
C GLU A 171 -12.02 4.43 -24.79
N LYS A 172 -11.51 3.83 -25.87
CA LYS A 172 -12.31 2.94 -26.74
C LYS A 172 -12.91 1.75 -25.97
N LYS A 173 -12.14 1.17 -25.05
CA LYS A 173 -12.61 0.07 -24.19
C LYS A 173 -13.76 0.52 -23.29
N LYS A 174 -13.62 1.68 -22.63
CA LYS A 174 -14.66 2.27 -21.78
C LYS A 174 -15.94 2.56 -22.56
N GLN A 175 -15.83 3.17 -23.74
CA GLN A 175 -16.98 3.46 -24.61
C GLN A 175 -17.72 2.20 -25.02
N LYS A 176 -16.99 1.14 -25.40
CA LYS A 176 -17.59 -0.16 -25.74
C LYS A 176 -18.31 -0.79 -24.55
N GLU A 177 -17.71 -0.74 -23.35
CA GLU A 177 -18.33 -1.26 -22.12
C GLU A 177 -19.58 -0.47 -21.73
N GLU A 178 -19.58 0.86 -21.92
CA GLU A 178 -20.75 1.71 -21.68
C GLU A 178 -21.88 1.42 -22.67
N GLU A 179 -21.56 1.24 -23.97
CA GLU A 179 -22.53 0.86 -25.00
C GLU A 179 -23.17 -0.49 -24.68
N LEU A 180 -22.35 -1.50 -24.33
CA LEU A 180 -22.83 -2.81 -23.88
C LEU A 180 -23.75 -2.70 -22.66
N ARG A 181 -23.40 -1.85 -21.69
CA ARG A 181 -24.21 -1.61 -20.49
C ARG A 181 -25.54 -0.93 -20.83
N LYS A 182 -25.55 0.04 -21.76
CA LYS A 182 -26.77 0.70 -22.24
C LYS A 182 -27.69 -0.29 -22.94
N VAL A 183 -27.16 -1.13 -23.83
CA VAL A 183 -27.91 -2.19 -24.51
C VAL A 183 -28.51 -3.18 -23.50
N ALA A 184 -27.74 -3.60 -22.48
CA ALA A 184 -28.22 -4.49 -21.43
C ALA A 184 -29.30 -3.83 -20.53
N SER A 185 -29.20 -2.53 -20.26
CA SER A 185 -30.22 -1.80 -19.49
C SER A 185 -31.51 -1.55 -20.27
N ALA A 186 -31.42 -1.38 -21.59
CA ALA A 186 -32.56 -1.16 -22.47
C ALA A 186 -33.34 -2.45 -22.77
N SER A 187 -32.73 -3.63 -22.61
CA SER A 187 -33.37 -4.93 -22.86
C SER A 187 -34.18 -5.48 -21.68
N GLY A 188 -34.22 -4.80 -20.52
CA GLY A 188 -35.16 -5.09 -19.43
C GLY A 188 -35.06 -6.51 -18.83
N ALA A 189 -33.89 -7.15 -18.84
CA ALA A 189 -33.74 -8.48 -18.26
C ALA A 189 -33.67 -8.42 -16.72
N PRO A 190 -34.51 -9.17 -15.97
CA PRO A 190 -34.36 -9.25 -14.52
C PRO A 190 -33.12 -10.06 -14.16
N ALA A 191 -32.50 -9.73 -13.02
CA ALA A 191 -31.41 -10.49 -12.43
C ALA A 191 -31.89 -11.94 -12.17
N ALA A 192 -31.44 -12.87 -13.00
CA ALA A 192 -31.58 -14.29 -12.72
C ALA A 192 -30.42 -14.72 -11.81
N ASP A 193 -30.80 -15.26 -10.66
CA ASP A 193 -29.92 -15.94 -9.71
C ASP A 193 -28.99 -16.92 -10.45
N ILE A 194 -27.68 -16.83 -10.17
CA ILE A 194 -26.72 -17.87 -10.56
C ILE A 194 -26.86 -19.00 -9.54
N PRO A 195 -27.33 -20.20 -9.91
CA PRO A 195 -27.40 -21.31 -8.97
C PRO A 195 -25.99 -21.86 -8.72
N THR A 196 -25.70 -22.06 -7.43
CA THR A 196 -24.69 -23.00 -6.94
C THR A 196 -24.95 -24.38 -7.52
N ALA A 197 -23.96 -24.98 -8.18
CA ALA A 197 -23.93 -26.42 -8.42
C ALA A 197 -22.51 -26.94 -8.17
N ALA A 198 -22.45 -27.86 -7.20
CA ALA A 198 -21.26 -28.58 -6.77
C ALA A 198 -20.75 -29.57 -7.85
N ALA A 199 -19.51 -29.99 -7.61
CA ALA A 199 -18.62 -30.85 -8.39
C ALA A 199 -19.21 -32.14 -9.01
N PRO A 200 -18.39 -32.81 -9.85
CA PRO A 200 -17.97 -34.14 -9.42
C PRO A 200 -16.45 -34.37 -9.48
N HIS A 201 -15.95 -35.05 -8.46
CA HIS A 201 -14.69 -35.79 -8.49
C HIS A 201 -14.75 -36.96 -9.48
N ASN A 202 -13.62 -37.30 -10.12
CA ASN A 202 -13.18 -38.68 -10.31
C ASN A 202 -11.67 -38.74 -10.66
N PRO A 203 -10.98 -39.90 -10.52
CA PRO A 203 -9.69 -39.98 -9.84
C PRO A 203 -8.58 -40.53 -10.77
N ALA A 204 -7.36 -40.65 -10.21
CA ALA A 204 -6.25 -41.47 -10.72
C ALA A 204 -5.61 -40.95 -12.02
N ASN A 205 -4.30 -41.06 -12.29
CA ASN A 205 -3.16 -41.60 -11.56
C ASN A 205 -1.90 -41.13 -12.32
N GLN A 206 -0.79 -41.05 -11.60
CA GLN A 206 0.57 -41.34 -12.06
C GLN A 206 1.22 -40.46 -13.14
N THR A 207 2.32 -39.82 -12.71
CA THR A 207 3.50 -39.52 -13.52
C THR A 207 3.94 -40.71 -14.37
N PRO A 208 4.52 -40.44 -15.54
CA PRO A 208 5.88 -40.93 -15.74
C PRO A 208 6.84 -39.82 -16.16
N VAL A 209 8.06 -39.92 -15.63
CA VAL A 209 9.27 -39.36 -16.21
C VAL A 209 9.56 -40.14 -17.50
N THR A 210 9.86 -39.44 -18.61
CA THR A 210 10.95 -39.72 -19.57
C THR A 210 10.74 -38.90 -20.85
N THR A 211 11.73 -38.03 -21.12
CA THR A 211 12.37 -37.69 -22.39
C THR A 211 11.60 -37.93 -23.70
N LEU A 212 11.49 -36.89 -24.54
CA LEU A 212 11.84 -36.94 -25.97
C LEU A 212 11.76 -35.55 -26.65
N SER A 213 12.89 -35.23 -27.28
CA SER A 213 13.08 -34.64 -28.61
C SER A 213 12.22 -33.49 -29.12
N ALA A 214 12.97 -32.49 -29.56
CA ALA A 214 12.69 -31.41 -30.49
C ALA A 214 11.58 -31.69 -31.53
N LYS A 215 10.66 -30.73 -31.62
CA LYS A 215 10.21 -30.17 -32.90
C LYS A 215 9.81 -28.72 -32.70
N ASP A 216 10.44 -27.89 -33.52
CA ASP A 216 10.51 -26.45 -33.44
C ASP A 216 9.15 -25.76 -33.63
N ASN A 217 8.83 -24.87 -32.71
CA ASN A 217 8.15 -23.61 -33.03
C ASN A 217 8.55 -22.60 -31.94
N VAL A 218 9.80 -22.14 -32.04
CA VAL A 218 10.38 -21.14 -31.15
C VAL A 218 9.81 -19.78 -31.56
N ASN A 219 8.78 -19.33 -30.84
CA ASN A 219 8.57 -17.90 -30.70
C ASN A 219 9.70 -17.42 -29.78
N GLU A 220 10.66 -16.67 -30.32
CA GLU A 220 11.82 -16.13 -29.60
C GLU A 220 11.36 -15.47 -28.29
N ARG A 221 11.56 -16.15 -27.16
CA ARG A 221 11.61 -15.47 -25.87
C ARG A 221 12.94 -14.72 -25.85
N GLU A 222 12.93 -13.48 -26.28
CA GLU A 222 14.05 -12.55 -26.13
C GLU A 222 14.34 -12.44 -24.61
N SER A 223 15.34 -13.19 -24.14
CA SER A 223 15.82 -13.09 -22.76
C SER A 223 16.80 -11.93 -22.68
N ASP A 224 16.32 -10.80 -22.20
CA ASP A 224 17.09 -9.55 -22.13
C ASP A 224 18.07 -9.53 -20.95
N VAL A 225 19.03 -10.47 -20.96
CA VAL A 225 20.04 -10.62 -19.92
C VAL A 225 21.16 -9.62 -20.18
N HIS A 226 21.15 -8.51 -19.45
CA HIS A 226 22.23 -7.53 -19.46
C HIS A 226 23.32 -7.94 -18.45
N VAL A 227 24.54 -8.19 -18.93
CA VAL A 227 25.70 -8.46 -18.06
C VAL A 227 26.28 -7.12 -17.58
N ILE A 228 25.96 -6.74 -16.35
CA ILE A 228 26.50 -5.54 -15.71
C ILE A 228 27.88 -5.87 -15.12
N THR A 229 28.95 -5.57 -15.85
CA THR A 229 30.35 -5.85 -15.44
C THR A 229 30.88 -4.85 -14.41
N ARG A 230 30.14 -3.77 -14.13
CA ARG A 230 30.44 -2.79 -13.09
C ARG A 230 29.14 -2.19 -12.55
N ALA A 231 28.76 -2.53 -11.32
CA ALA A 231 27.70 -1.82 -10.63
C ALA A 231 28.21 -0.43 -10.22
N VAL A 232 27.73 0.61 -10.91
CA VAL A 232 27.93 1.99 -10.46
C VAL A 232 26.67 2.38 -9.70
N TYR A 233 26.70 2.25 -8.37
CA TYR A 233 25.61 2.73 -7.53
C TYR A 233 25.64 4.26 -7.60
N ARG A 234 24.66 4.86 -8.26
CA ARG A 234 24.45 6.31 -8.23
C ARG A 234 23.07 6.55 -7.64
N SER A 235 23.01 7.25 -6.51
CA SER A 235 21.76 7.59 -5.81
C SER A 235 21.08 8.84 -6.40
N ASN A 236 21.29 9.11 -7.69
CA ASN A 236 20.79 10.30 -8.39
C ASN A 236 19.69 9.97 -9.42
N ASP A 237 18.96 8.86 -9.23
CA ASP A 237 17.81 8.43 -10.04
C ASP A 237 18.05 8.22 -11.55
N GLU A 238 19.30 8.31 -12.02
CA GLU A 238 19.66 7.94 -13.40
C GLU A 238 19.83 6.42 -13.51
N GLY A 239 18.70 5.71 -13.47
CA GLY A 239 18.63 4.33 -13.93
C GLY A 239 19.05 4.20 -15.40
N TYR A 240 19.22 2.97 -15.87
CA TYR A 240 19.38 2.71 -17.30
C TYR A 240 18.06 3.08 -18.01
N LEU A 241 18.08 4.13 -18.82
CA LEU A 241 16.94 4.50 -19.65
C LEU A 241 16.70 3.37 -20.65
N ASP A 242 15.60 2.62 -20.49
CA ASP A 242 15.13 1.68 -21.50
C ASP A 242 14.42 2.46 -22.62
N PRO A 243 15.02 2.62 -23.80
CA PRO A 243 14.41 3.36 -24.90
C PRO A 243 13.14 2.70 -25.42
N LYS A 244 12.92 1.40 -25.15
CA LYS A 244 11.70 0.69 -25.54
C LYS A 244 10.53 0.97 -24.58
N ARG A 245 10.80 1.49 -23.37
CA ARG A 245 9.80 1.77 -22.33
C ARG A 245 10.01 3.16 -21.74
N PRO A 246 9.79 4.22 -22.54
CA PRO A 246 9.98 5.58 -22.06
C PRO A 246 9.04 5.88 -20.88
N GLN A 247 9.59 6.54 -19.86
CA GLN A 247 8.81 7.25 -18.87
C GLN A 247 8.49 8.65 -19.41
N HIS A 248 7.23 9.04 -19.34
CA HIS A 248 6.76 10.35 -19.77
C HIS A 248 6.49 11.23 -18.55
N LEU A 249 6.78 12.53 -18.71
CA LEU A 249 6.34 13.55 -17.76
C LEU A 249 4.97 14.05 -18.20
N TRP A 250 4.01 14.01 -17.29
CA TRP A 250 2.64 14.44 -17.48
C TRP A 250 2.32 15.61 -16.55
N LEU A 251 1.41 16.48 -16.99
CA LEU A 251 0.85 17.56 -16.18
C LEU A 251 -0.65 17.35 -16.01
N VAL A 252 -1.15 17.60 -14.81
CA VAL A 252 -2.59 17.58 -14.52
C VAL A 252 -2.95 18.76 -13.61
N SER A 253 -4.10 19.37 -13.84
CA SER A 253 -4.65 20.37 -12.91
C SER A 253 -4.86 19.71 -11.54
N ALA A 254 -4.53 20.42 -10.46
CA ALA A 254 -4.72 19.88 -9.12
C ALA A 254 -6.18 20.07 -8.66
N PRO A 255 -7.00 19.01 -8.63
CA PRO A 255 -8.41 19.14 -8.28
C PRO A 255 -8.57 19.45 -6.79
N ARG A 256 -9.59 20.24 -6.46
CA ARG A 256 -9.92 20.58 -5.06
C ARG A 256 -11.11 19.78 -4.52
N ALA A 257 -11.84 19.11 -5.40
CA ALA A 257 -12.97 18.25 -5.06
C ALA A 257 -13.05 17.03 -6.00
N ALA A 258 -13.75 15.98 -5.57
CA ALA A 258 -13.84 14.71 -6.28
C ALA A 258 -14.65 14.79 -7.60
N ASP A 259 -15.53 15.77 -7.74
CA ASP A 259 -16.34 16.02 -8.94
C ASP A 259 -15.60 16.84 -10.01
N GLU A 260 -14.46 17.44 -9.66
CA GLU A 260 -13.65 18.20 -10.58
C GLU A 260 -12.93 17.27 -11.56
N LYS A 261 -13.37 17.31 -12.82
CA LYS A 261 -12.76 16.50 -13.88
C LYS A 261 -11.41 17.06 -14.27
N THR A 262 -10.38 16.23 -14.18
CA THR A 262 -9.02 16.57 -14.62
C THR A 262 -8.59 15.66 -15.76
N GLN A 263 -7.85 16.22 -16.73
CA GLN A 263 -7.26 15.47 -17.82
C GLN A 263 -5.74 15.67 -17.80
N PRO A 264 -4.96 14.60 -17.64
CA PRO A 264 -3.52 14.63 -17.86
C PRO A 264 -3.18 15.02 -19.30
N ARG A 265 -2.12 15.81 -19.47
CA ARG A 265 -1.58 16.24 -20.76
C ARG A 265 -0.05 16.21 -20.79
#